data_AF-E8U491-F1
#
_entry.id   AF-E8U491-F1
#
_cell.length_a   1.000
_cell.length_b   1.000
_cell.length_c   1.000
_cell.angle_alpha   90.00
_cell.angle_beta   90.00
_cell.angle_gamma   90.00
#
_symmetry.space_group_name_H-M   'P 1'
#
loop_
_entity.id
_entity.type
_entity.pdbx_description
1 polymer ?
#
loop_
_entity_poly.entity_id
_entity_poly.type
_entity_poly.pdbx_seq_one_letter_code
_entity_poly.pdbx_strand_id
1 'polypeptide(L)'
;MSKLTVGPWVAAQKLPSKDLARNRTAFLERTRTRRETPVVAGLPLVGLGGSCGKPCFALPYVLTWTDENTRALERVAEAFACFVEYGAYPHLKLHDGGLEVAAVQDWTTFGMVYLRPGYERAEELLVRLNETLAPAH
;
A
#
# COMPACT_ATOMS: atom_id res chain seq x y z
N MET A 1 14.54 -26.42 -8.62
CA MET A 1 13.31 -25.59 -8.52
C MET A 1 13.46 -24.42 -9.48
N SER A 2 12.54 -24.26 -10.44
CA SER A 2 12.52 -23.07 -11.30
C SER A 2 12.17 -21.84 -10.45
N LYS A 3 12.81 -20.69 -10.73
CA LYS A 3 12.49 -19.43 -10.05
C LYS A 3 11.08 -18.98 -10.44
N LEU A 4 10.36 -18.37 -9.50
CA LEU A 4 9.05 -17.76 -9.75
C LEU A 4 9.19 -16.68 -10.84
N THR A 5 8.47 -16.82 -11.95
CA THR A 5 8.61 -15.97 -13.15
C THR A 5 8.20 -14.51 -12.90
N VAL A 6 7.36 -14.25 -11.90
CA VAL A 6 6.86 -12.90 -11.56
C VAL A 6 7.87 -12.07 -10.75
N GLY A 7 8.99 -12.65 -10.30
CA GLY A 7 10.00 -11.96 -9.47
C GLY A 7 10.49 -10.62 -10.04
N PRO A 8 10.91 -10.54 -11.32
CA PRO A 8 11.31 -9.29 -11.96
C PRO A 8 10.19 -8.24 -12.01
N TRP A 9 8.95 -8.67 -12.26
CA TRP A 9 7.79 -7.78 -12.28
C TRP A 9 7.54 -7.19 -10.89
N VAL A 10 7.56 -8.01 -9.83
CA VAL A 10 7.44 -7.53 -8.44
C VAL A 10 8.58 -6.58 -8.07
N ALA A 11 9.80 -6.87 -8.50
CA ALA A 11 10.97 -6.02 -8.24
C ALA A 11 10.81 -4.63 -8.87
N ALA A 12 10.27 -4.54 -10.09
CA ALA A 12 10.00 -3.27 -10.77
C ALA A 12 8.97 -2.38 -10.05
N GLN A 13 8.11 -2.98 -9.20
CA GLN A 13 7.13 -2.23 -8.41
C GLN A 13 7.73 -1.61 -7.15
N LYS A 14 8.86 -2.14 -6.66
CA LYS A 14 9.51 -1.67 -5.43
C LYS A 14 10.09 -0.28 -5.61
N LEU A 15 10.39 0.37 -4.47
CA LEU A 15 11.05 1.66 -4.45
C LEU A 15 12.44 1.56 -5.10
N PRO A 16 12.73 2.30 -6.20
CA PRO A 16 14.00 2.19 -6.92
C PRO A 16 15.18 2.86 -6.18
N SER A 17 14.93 3.93 -5.43
CA SER A 17 15.92 4.56 -4.53
C SER A 17 15.22 5.22 -3.34
N LYS A 18 15.93 5.38 -2.23
CA LYS A 18 15.42 6.06 -1.02
C LYS A 18 15.03 7.51 -1.27
N ASP A 19 15.65 8.19 -2.24
CA ASP A 19 15.36 9.60 -2.57
C ASP A 19 13.94 9.76 -3.14
N LEU A 20 13.38 8.69 -3.69
CA LEU A 20 12.03 8.66 -4.24
C LEU A 20 10.99 8.17 -3.24
N ALA A 21 11.38 7.88 -2.00
CA ALA A 21 10.51 7.31 -0.96
C ALA A 21 9.23 8.14 -0.74
N ARG A 22 9.31 9.46 -0.87
CA ARG A 22 8.18 10.38 -0.66
C ARG A 22 7.67 11.02 -1.96
N ASN A 23 8.14 10.54 -3.12
CA ASN A 23 7.77 11.10 -4.40
C ASN A 23 6.46 10.45 -4.91
N ARG A 24 5.33 11.12 -4.64
CA ARG A 24 3.98 10.71 -5.07
C ARG A 24 3.87 10.52 -6.58
N THR A 25 4.45 11.43 -7.38
CA THR A 25 4.42 11.34 -8.84
C THR A 25 5.14 10.08 -9.33
N ALA A 26 6.35 9.83 -8.84
CA ALA A 26 7.11 8.63 -9.20
C ALA A 26 6.40 7.34 -8.80
N PHE A 27 5.62 7.36 -7.71
CA PHE A 27 4.77 6.25 -7.31
C PHE A 27 3.62 6.01 -8.28
N LEU A 28 2.87 7.06 -8.63
CA LEU A 28 1.75 6.97 -9.56
C LEU A 28 2.19 6.50 -10.96
N GLU A 29 3.37 6.90 -11.43
CA GLU A 29 3.91 6.37 -12.69
C GLU A 29 4.18 4.86 -12.61
N ARG A 30 4.69 4.35 -11.48
CA ARG A 30 4.89 2.91 -11.28
C ARG A 30 3.55 2.17 -11.20
N THR A 31 2.56 2.69 -10.48
CA THR A 31 1.28 1.98 -10.29
C THR A 31 0.48 1.84 -11.59
N ARG A 32 0.66 2.75 -12.57
CA ARG A 32 0.04 2.61 -13.90
C ARG A 32 0.43 1.32 -14.62
N THR A 33 1.59 0.74 -14.31
CA THR A 33 2.04 -0.54 -14.92
C THR A 33 1.30 -1.77 -14.37
N ARG A 34 0.44 -1.61 -13.35
CA ARG A 34 -0.28 -2.70 -12.65
C ARG A 34 -1.65 -3.02 -13.21
N ARG A 35 -2.04 -2.43 -14.34
CA ARG A 35 -3.36 -2.66 -14.96
C ARG A 35 -3.60 -4.13 -15.30
N GLU A 36 -2.55 -4.88 -15.61
CA GLU A 36 -2.60 -6.30 -15.87
C GLU A 36 -1.86 -7.05 -14.77
N THR A 37 -2.61 -7.83 -13.99
CA THR A 37 -2.06 -8.63 -12.90
C THR A 37 -1.45 -9.91 -13.45
N PRO A 38 -0.18 -10.24 -13.13
CA PRO A 38 0.44 -11.47 -13.58
C PRO A 38 -0.29 -12.72 -13.09
N VAL A 39 -0.32 -13.76 -13.91
CA VAL A 39 -0.82 -15.10 -13.57
C VAL A 39 0.36 -16.08 -13.56
N VAL A 40 0.52 -16.86 -12.49
CA VAL A 40 1.56 -17.87 -12.36
C VAL A 40 0.89 -19.20 -12.02
N ALA A 41 1.18 -20.25 -12.80
CA ALA A 41 0.56 -21.58 -12.65
C ALA A 41 -0.98 -21.55 -12.63
N GLY A 42 -1.59 -20.66 -13.43
CA GLY A 42 -3.05 -20.48 -13.49
C GLY A 42 -3.66 -19.69 -12.32
N LEU A 43 -2.84 -19.19 -11.40
CA LEU A 43 -3.28 -18.42 -10.24
C LEU A 43 -2.94 -16.93 -10.40
N PRO A 44 -3.90 -16.01 -10.23
CA PRO A 44 -3.62 -14.58 -10.30
C PRO A 44 -2.83 -14.12 -9.07
N LEU A 45 -1.87 -13.22 -9.28
CA LEU A 45 -1.17 -12.54 -8.19
C LEU A 45 -2.13 -11.57 -7.50
N VAL A 46 -2.73 -11.97 -6.38
CA VAL A 46 -3.67 -11.09 -5.68
C VAL A 46 -2.97 -9.96 -4.91
N GLY A 47 -1.74 -10.13 -4.45
CA GLY A 47 -1.04 -9.04 -3.77
C GLY A 47 0.33 -9.43 -3.25
N LEU A 48 0.96 -8.51 -2.52
CA LEU A 48 2.21 -8.75 -1.83
C LEU A 48 1.96 -8.97 -0.35
N GLY A 49 2.52 -10.05 0.20
CA GLY A 49 2.51 -10.26 1.65
C GLY A 49 3.38 -9.24 2.38
N GLY A 50 2.93 -8.82 3.57
CA GLY A 50 3.75 -8.13 4.55
C GLY A 50 4.56 -9.13 5.38
N SER A 51 5.87 -8.93 5.50
CA SER A 51 6.79 -9.95 6.05
C SER A 51 6.78 -10.10 7.58
N CYS A 52 5.91 -9.41 8.32
CA CYS A 52 6.05 -9.24 9.78
C CYS A 52 4.85 -9.72 10.61
N GLY A 53 3.98 -10.58 10.06
CA GLY A 53 2.80 -11.06 10.79
C GLY A 53 1.77 -9.97 11.10
N LYS A 54 1.75 -8.89 10.31
CA LYS A 54 0.76 -7.81 10.43
C LYS A 54 -0.63 -8.36 10.09
N PRO A 55 -1.66 -8.15 10.92
CA PRO A 55 -3.03 -8.43 10.51
C PRO A 55 -3.36 -7.65 9.24
N CYS A 56 -4.13 -8.28 8.35
CA CYS A 56 -4.51 -7.76 7.05
C CYS A 56 -6.03 -7.69 6.98
N PHE A 57 -6.54 -6.53 6.57
CA PHE A 57 -7.97 -6.26 6.47
C PHE A 57 -8.32 -5.90 5.03
N ALA A 58 -9.43 -6.44 4.53
CA ALA A 58 -9.97 -6.09 3.22
C ALA A 58 -10.85 -4.84 3.35
N LEU A 59 -10.64 -3.87 2.47
CA LEU A 59 -11.58 -2.76 2.26
C LEU A 59 -12.79 -3.29 1.45
N PRO A 60 -14.01 -2.78 1.69
CA PRO A 60 -15.22 -3.25 1.02
C PRO A 60 -15.35 -2.72 -0.43
N TYR A 61 -14.26 -2.22 -1.02
CA TYR A 61 -14.22 -1.62 -2.35
C TYR A 61 -12.85 -1.84 -3.01
N VAL A 62 -12.85 -1.69 -4.35
CA VAL A 62 -11.62 -1.62 -5.15
C VAL A 62 -10.92 -0.30 -4.87
N LEU A 63 -9.66 -0.35 -4.49
CA LEU A 63 -8.81 0.83 -4.39
C LEU A 63 -7.97 0.96 -5.66
N THR A 64 -7.82 2.17 -6.18
CA THR A 64 -6.84 2.48 -7.24
C THR A 64 -6.05 3.71 -6.83
N TRP A 65 -4.73 3.69 -6.96
CA TRP A 65 -3.93 4.87 -6.64
C TRP A 65 -4.07 5.95 -7.72
N THR A 66 -4.77 7.02 -7.36
CA THR A 66 -4.89 8.28 -8.10
C THR A 66 -4.16 9.39 -7.33
N ASP A 67 -3.93 10.55 -7.96
CA ASP A 67 -3.41 11.73 -7.23
C ASP A 67 -4.36 12.14 -6.10
N GLU A 68 -5.66 12.00 -6.29
CA GLU A 68 -6.66 12.25 -5.25
C GLU A 68 -6.52 11.29 -4.06
N ASN A 69 -6.51 9.97 -4.31
CA ASN A 69 -6.42 8.96 -3.25
C ASN A 69 -5.08 9.01 -2.51
N THR A 70 -3.99 9.36 -3.20
CA THR A 70 -2.68 9.53 -2.57
C THR A 70 -2.63 10.78 -1.70
N ARG A 71 -3.22 11.91 -2.12
CA ARG A 71 -3.40 13.08 -1.24
C ARG A 71 -4.33 12.79 -0.05
N ALA A 72 -5.38 11.99 -0.27
CA ALA A 72 -6.29 11.58 0.80
C ALA A 72 -5.54 10.73 1.84
N LEU A 73 -4.72 9.78 1.39
CA LEU A 73 -3.85 9.00 2.25
C LEU A 73 -2.86 9.87 3.04
N GLU A 74 -2.25 10.87 2.39
CA GLU A 74 -1.33 11.81 3.04
C GLU A 74 -2.01 12.62 4.16
N ARG A 75 -3.26 13.05 3.96
CA ARG A 75 -4.04 13.72 5.01
C ARG A 75 -4.35 12.79 6.18
N VAL A 76 -4.67 11.51 5.90
CA VAL A 76 -4.81 10.51 6.97
C VAL A 76 -3.49 10.34 7.71
N ALA A 77 -2.36 10.23 7.00
CA ALA A 77 -1.05 10.09 7.63
C ALA A 77 -0.76 11.27 8.57
N GLU A 78 -0.98 12.51 8.12
CA GLU A 78 -0.77 13.71 8.92
C GLU A 78 -1.58 13.71 10.23
N ALA A 79 -2.86 13.31 10.18
CA ALA A 79 -3.73 13.21 11.36
C ALA A 79 -3.25 12.17 12.41
N PHE A 80 -2.37 11.26 12.02
CA PHE A 80 -1.77 10.23 12.88
C PHE A 80 -0.27 10.46 13.11
N ALA A 81 0.22 11.68 12.87
CA ALA A 81 1.64 12.05 12.99
C ALA A 81 2.57 11.14 12.17
N CYS A 82 2.10 10.74 10.98
CA CYS A 82 2.80 9.91 10.03
C CYS A 82 3.14 10.68 8.75
N PHE A 83 4.17 10.20 8.05
CA PHE A 83 4.37 10.47 6.63
C PHE A 83 4.08 9.21 5.81
N VAL A 84 3.79 9.40 4.53
CA VAL A 84 3.65 8.30 3.57
C VAL A 84 4.99 8.02 2.91
N GLU A 85 5.43 6.77 2.96
CA GLU A 85 6.49 6.22 2.14
C GLU A 85 5.89 5.38 1.01
N TYR A 86 6.16 5.76 -0.23
CA TYR A 86 5.67 5.13 -1.43
C TYR A 86 6.60 4.01 -1.91
N GLY A 87 6.47 2.84 -1.26
CA GLY A 87 7.17 1.61 -1.60
C GLY A 87 6.60 0.86 -2.82
N ALA A 88 6.52 -0.46 -2.71
CA ALA A 88 5.70 -1.28 -3.62
C ALA A 88 4.20 -0.95 -3.45
N TYR A 89 3.83 -0.59 -2.23
CA TYR A 89 2.56 0.01 -1.87
C TYR A 89 2.82 1.09 -0.80
N PRO A 90 1.91 2.04 -0.56
CA PRO A 90 2.11 3.09 0.42
C PRO A 90 2.18 2.58 1.86
N HIS A 91 3.15 3.05 2.62
CA HIS A 91 3.37 2.74 4.03
C HIS A 91 3.22 4.02 4.86
N LEU A 92 2.43 3.98 5.93
CA LEU A 92 2.33 5.07 6.90
C LEU A 92 3.39 4.83 7.97
N LYS A 93 4.29 5.81 8.13
CA LYS A 93 5.39 5.76 9.09
C LYS A 93 5.34 6.97 10.01
N LEU A 94 5.48 6.73 11.32
CA LEU A 94 5.54 7.82 12.30
C LEU A 94 6.70 8.77 11.98
N HIS A 95 6.46 10.08 12.15
CA HIS A 95 7.52 11.08 12.06
C HIS A 95 8.63 10.82 13.08
N ASP A 96 8.24 10.40 14.27
CA ASP A 96 9.17 9.94 15.29
C ASP A 96 9.62 8.50 15.01
N GLY A 97 10.93 8.30 14.89
CA GLY A 97 11.57 6.99 14.69
C GLY A 97 11.30 6.29 13.35
N GLY A 98 10.43 6.80 12.47
CA GLY A 98 10.15 6.21 11.16
C GLY A 98 9.44 4.85 11.23
N LEU A 99 8.79 4.55 12.35
CA LEU A 99 8.13 3.27 12.57
C LEU A 99 6.91 3.11 11.66
N GLU A 100 6.89 2.05 10.85
CA GLU A 100 5.72 1.69 10.04
C GLU A 100 4.56 1.20 10.91
N VAL A 101 3.43 1.89 10.83
CA VAL A 101 2.20 1.57 11.58
C VAL A 101 1.12 0.97 10.70
N ALA A 102 1.11 1.29 9.41
CA ALA A 102 0.19 0.71 8.45
C ALA A 102 0.78 0.65 7.04
N ALA A 103 0.20 -0.18 6.19
CA ALA A 103 0.47 -0.18 4.76
C ALA A 103 -0.78 -0.53 3.97
N VAL A 104 -1.01 0.13 2.84
CA VAL A 104 -2.24 0.00 2.05
C VAL A 104 -1.88 -0.47 0.65
N GLN A 105 -2.40 -1.60 0.17
CA GLN A 105 -2.15 -2.08 -1.20
C GLN A 105 -3.41 -2.16 -2.05
N ASP A 106 -3.24 -2.01 -3.36
CA ASP A 106 -4.28 -1.97 -4.39
C ASP A 106 -4.19 -3.12 -5.40
N TRP A 107 -3.41 -4.17 -5.11
CA TRP A 107 -3.06 -5.22 -6.09
C TRP A 107 -4.13 -6.30 -6.22
N THR A 108 -5.11 -6.33 -5.30
CA THR A 108 -6.19 -7.33 -5.33
C THR A 108 -7.46 -6.74 -5.96
N THR A 109 -8.51 -7.55 -6.08
CA THR A 109 -9.88 -7.09 -6.41
C THR A 109 -10.51 -6.20 -5.32
N PHE A 110 -9.80 -5.93 -4.22
CA PHE A 110 -10.13 -4.99 -3.16
C PHE A 110 -8.85 -4.31 -2.61
N GLY A 111 -9.00 -3.17 -1.93
CA GLY A 111 -7.88 -2.61 -1.18
C GLY A 111 -7.56 -3.46 0.05
N MET A 112 -6.28 -3.64 0.39
CA MET A 112 -5.88 -4.31 1.64
C MET A 112 -5.09 -3.37 2.54
N VAL A 113 -5.40 -3.39 3.84
CA VAL A 113 -4.69 -2.63 4.87
C VAL A 113 -3.99 -3.58 5.82
N TYR A 114 -2.67 -3.45 5.93
CA TYR A 114 -1.86 -4.09 6.96
C TYR A 114 -1.67 -3.12 8.13
N LEU A 115 -1.83 -3.60 9.36
CA LEU A 115 -1.61 -2.80 10.57
C LEU A 115 -0.51 -3.39 11.43
N ARG A 116 0.26 -2.53 12.11
CA ARG A 116 1.22 -2.97 13.12
C ARG A 116 0.46 -3.42 14.38
N PRO A 117 0.64 -4.67 14.87
CA PRO A 117 -0.11 -5.17 16.03
C PRO A 117 0.02 -4.34 17.30
N GLY A 118 1.19 -3.72 17.54
CA GLY A 118 1.45 -2.91 18.74
C GLY A 118 1.19 -1.43 18.55
N TYR A 119 0.49 -0.99 17.50
CA TYR A 119 0.14 0.41 17.34
C TYR A 119 -1.19 0.72 18.05
N GLU A 120 -1.15 1.59 19.06
CA GLU A 120 -2.29 1.86 19.95
C GLU A 120 -3.52 2.41 19.22
N ARG A 121 -3.32 3.18 18.15
CA ARG A 121 -4.41 3.77 17.34
C ARG A 121 -4.74 2.96 16.09
N ALA A 122 -4.40 1.67 16.05
CA ALA A 122 -4.57 0.83 14.85
C ALA A 122 -6.03 0.75 14.37
N GLU A 123 -6.99 0.52 15.27
CA GLU A 123 -8.41 0.44 14.90
C GLU A 123 -8.95 1.77 14.40
N GLU A 124 -8.64 2.88 15.09
CA GLU A 124 -9.01 4.23 14.67
C GLU A 124 -8.43 4.56 13.28
N LEU A 125 -7.17 4.19 13.04
CA LEU A 125 -6.51 4.36 11.75
C LEU A 125 -7.19 3.54 10.66
N LEU A 126 -7.58 2.29 10.95
CA LEU A 126 -8.28 1.43 10.00
C LEU A 126 -9.63 2.02 9.58
N VAL A 127 -10.41 2.49 10.55
CA VAL A 127 -11.70 3.15 10.29
C VAL A 127 -11.48 4.38 9.41
N ARG A 128 -10.51 5.24 9.77
CA ARG A 128 -10.23 6.45 9.00
C ARG A 128 -9.79 6.13 7.57
N LEU A 129 -8.94 5.12 7.38
CA LEU A 129 -8.50 4.68 6.04
C LEU A 129 -9.69 4.17 5.21
N ASN A 130 -10.57 3.39 5.81
CA ASN A 130 -11.77 2.86 5.17
C ASN A 130 -12.76 3.98 4.75
N GLU A 131 -12.96 4.98 5.61
CA GLU A 131 -13.84 6.10 5.28
C GLU A 131 -13.24 7.05 4.25
N THR A 132 -11.95 7.35 4.38
CA THR A 132 -11.30 8.42 3.59
C THR A 132 -10.92 7.98 2.18
N LEU A 133 -10.64 6.68 1.99
CA LEU A 133 -10.27 6.12 0.69
C LEU A 133 -11.46 5.51 -0.05
N ALA A 134 -12.67 5.55 0.54
CA ALA A 134 -13.87 5.10 -0.13
C ALA A 134 -14.13 5.96 -1.38
N PRO A 135 -14.49 5.35 -2.53
CA PRO A 135 -14.89 6.10 -3.71
C PRO A 135 -16.06 7.05 -3.40
N ALA A 136 -16.04 8.25 -3.98
CA ALA A 136 -17.22 9.12 -3.95
C ALA A 136 -18.38 8.42 -4.68
N HIS A 137 -19.53 8.35 -4.01
CA HIS A 137 -20.77 7.81 -4.58
C HIS A 137 -21.42 8.78 -5.56
#